data_AF-A0A484AWJ5-F1
#
_entry.id   AF-A0A484AWJ5-F1
#
_cell.length_a   1.000
_cell.length_b   1.000
_cell.length_c   1.000
_cell.angle_alpha   90.00
_cell.angle_beta   90.00
_cell.angle_gamma   90.00
#
_symmetry.space_group_name_H-M   'P 1'
#
loop_
_entity.id
_entity.type
_entity.pdbx_description
1 polymer ?
#
loop_
_entity_poly.entity_id
_entity_poly.type
_entity_poly.pdbx_seq_one_letter_code
_entity_poly.pdbx_strand_id
1 'polypeptide(L)'
;MMKLICVALVAMLSLTHALVKEEIQAKEYLENLNKELARRTNIETEASWAYGSNVNEENEKRKNEVSAELAKFMKEVSVDIQKFNWRSYQNEDIKRQFKSLSKLGYAALPEADYAEFLEAVSSMESNFAKVKVCDYKDNTKCDLSLEPEIEEVITKSRDPEELKHYWVQFYAKAGTAVRPQFERYVELNTKAAKLNNFTSGAEVWLDEYEDETFEKQLEDIFAEIRPLYEQVHGYVRYRLRKHYGDAVVPEKGPLPMHLLGNMWAQKWSAIADLVSPFPDKPIVDVTAEMPPVVRTEKDFDAPAKYHISADVEYLRYLVSFIIQFQFYKSACIKAGQYDPKNPALPLDNCDIYGSAEAGAAFHNMLSLGASKPWPDALEAFNGERIMSGKAIAEYFEPLRVWLEAENIKNNVHIGWTASDKCVSD
;
A
#
# COMPACT_ATOMS: atom_id res chain seq x y z
N MET A 1 28.04 -21.31 -51.50
CA MET A 1 27.81 -20.09 -50.67
C MET A 1 26.79 -19.15 -51.27
N MET A 2 27.12 -18.32 -52.29
CA MET A 2 26.30 -17.15 -52.69
C MET A 2 24.79 -17.42 -52.87
N LYS A 3 24.35 -18.52 -53.51
CA LYS A 3 22.92 -18.86 -53.61
C LYS A 3 22.22 -19.09 -52.26
N LEU A 4 22.88 -19.74 -51.28
CA LEU A 4 22.31 -19.90 -49.93
C LEU A 4 22.22 -18.55 -49.20
N ILE A 5 23.21 -17.68 -49.38
CA ILE A 5 23.24 -16.34 -48.77
C ILE A 5 22.07 -15.50 -49.31
N CYS A 6 21.82 -15.52 -50.63
CA CYS A 6 20.66 -14.85 -51.22
C CYS A 6 19.32 -15.43 -50.73
N VAL A 7 19.18 -16.75 -50.61
CA VAL A 7 17.94 -17.37 -50.09
C VAL A 7 17.71 -17.00 -48.62
N ALA A 8 18.76 -17.00 -47.78
CA ALA A 8 18.66 -16.58 -46.39
C ALA A 8 18.29 -15.08 -46.25
N LEU A 9 18.88 -14.21 -47.07
CA LEU A 9 18.54 -12.78 -47.13
C LEU A 9 17.09 -12.54 -47.55
N VAL A 10 16.61 -13.23 -48.60
CA VAL A 10 15.21 -13.11 -49.05
C VAL A 10 14.24 -13.63 -47.99
N ALA A 11 14.56 -14.73 -47.31
CA ALA A 11 13.75 -15.24 -46.21
C ALA A 11 13.67 -14.25 -45.03
N MET A 12 14.80 -13.69 -44.59
CA MET A 12 14.83 -12.67 -43.53
C MET A 12 14.07 -11.40 -43.94
N LEU A 13 14.21 -10.93 -45.19
CA LEU A 13 13.43 -9.82 -45.72
C LEU A 13 11.92 -10.10 -45.70
N SER A 14 11.47 -11.30 -46.10
CA SER A 14 10.04 -11.66 -46.03
C SER A 14 9.50 -11.76 -44.60
N LEU A 15 10.29 -12.29 -43.65
CA LEU A 15 9.94 -12.38 -42.24
C LEU A 15 9.81 -10.99 -41.59
N THR A 16 10.77 -10.11 -41.84
CA THR A 16 10.69 -8.71 -41.34
C THR A 16 9.52 -7.93 -41.93
N HIS A 17 9.19 -8.13 -43.22
CA HIS A 17 8.00 -7.50 -43.82
C HIS A 17 6.69 -8.01 -43.22
N ALA A 18 6.61 -9.31 -42.89
CA ALA A 18 5.44 -9.89 -42.22
C ALA A 18 5.25 -9.30 -40.82
N LEU A 19 6.32 -9.26 -40.00
CA LEU A 19 6.30 -8.68 -38.66
C LEU A 19 5.90 -7.20 -38.65
N VAL A 20 6.47 -6.37 -39.54
CA VAL A 20 6.12 -4.95 -39.64
C VAL A 20 4.64 -4.75 -40.01
N LYS A 21 4.09 -5.61 -40.88
CA LYS A 21 2.66 -5.55 -41.21
C LYS A 21 1.80 -5.96 -40.01
N GLU A 22 2.18 -7.01 -39.31
CA GLU A 22 1.49 -7.53 -38.12
C GLU A 22 1.46 -6.48 -36.99
N GLU A 23 2.57 -5.79 -36.75
CA GLU A 23 2.73 -4.75 -35.73
C GLU A 23 1.80 -3.54 -35.98
N ILE A 24 1.52 -3.20 -37.24
CA ILE A 24 0.49 -2.19 -37.61
C ILE A 24 -0.91 -2.67 -37.26
N GLN A 25 -1.25 -3.92 -37.59
CA GLN A 25 -2.56 -4.51 -37.27
C GLN A 25 -2.75 -4.67 -35.75
N ALA A 26 -1.68 -4.96 -35.02
CA ALA A 26 -1.65 -5.01 -33.57
C ALA A 26 -1.92 -3.65 -32.93
N LYS A 27 -1.38 -2.55 -33.51
CA LYS A 27 -1.69 -1.17 -33.09
C LYS A 27 -3.17 -0.84 -33.31
N GLU A 28 -3.74 -1.18 -34.47
CA GLU A 28 -5.17 -0.99 -34.76
C GLU A 28 -6.07 -1.81 -33.82
N TYR A 29 -5.65 -3.03 -33.44
CA TYR A 29 -6.33 -3.85 -32.44
C TYR A 29 -6.32 -3.17 -31.06
N LEU A 30 -5.15 -2.77 -30.55
CA LEU A 30 -5.00 -2.08 -29.26
C LEU A 30 -5.80 -0.77 -29.20
N GLU A 31 -5.76 0.05 -30.25
CA GLU A 31 -6.49 1.32 -30.29
C GLU A 31 -8.01 1.15 -30.19
N ASN A 32 -8.57 0.00 -30.61
CA ASN A 32 -9.99 -0.29 -30.47
C ASN A 32 -10.30 -1.00 -29.15
N LEU A 33 -9.45 -1.95 -28.75
CA LEU A 33 -9.57 -2.66 -27.48
C LEU A 33 -9.51 -1.71 -26.28
N ASN A 34 -8.56 -0.78 -26.24
CA ASN A 34 -8.40 0.15 -25.12
C ASN A 34 -9.65 1.04 -24.91
N LYS A 35 -10.38 1.38 -25.99
CA LYS A 35 -11.65 2.13 -25.92
C LYS A 35 -12.78 1.29 -25.33
N GLU A 36 -12.88 0.02 -25.74
CA GLU A 36 -13.88 -0.93 -25.23
C GLU A 36 -13.59 -1.35 -23.78
N LEU A 37 -12.32 -1.52 -23.41
CA LEU A 37 -11.90 -1.73 -22.02
C LEU A 37 -12.30 -0.55 -21.14
N ALA A 38 -11.92 0.68 -21.51
CA ALA A 38 -12.32 1.87 -20.76
C ALA A 38 -13.86 1.98 -20.59
N ARG A 39 -14.63 1.66 -21.64
CA ARG A 39 -16.10 1.63 -21.59
C ARG A 39 -16.64 0.55 -20.64
N ARG A 40 -16.03 -0.64 -20.58
CA ARG A 40 -16.44 -1.74 -19.68
C ARG A 40 -16.05 -1.47 -18.23
N THR A 41 -14.79 -1.08 -18.00
CA THR A 41 -14.30 -0.72 -16.67
C THR A 41 -15.10 0.44 -16.07
N ASN A 42 -15.58 1.41 -16.87
CA ASN A 42 -16.50 2.44 -16.36
C ASN A 42 -17.79 1.83 -15.77
N ILE A 43 -18.40 0.82 -16.40
CA ILE A 43 -19.64 0.21 -15.90
C ILE A 43 -19.37 -0.58 -14.61
N GLU A 44 -18.21 -1.22 -14.53
CA GLU A 44 -17.75 -2.00 -13.38
C GLU A 44 -17.39 -1.10 -12.19
N THR A 45 -16.69 0.01 -12.44
CA THR A 45 -16.36 1.04 -11.46
C THR A 45 -17.60 1.76 -10.93
N GLU A 46 -18.59 2.08 -11.77
CA GLU A 46 -19.87 2.67 -11.33
C GLU A 46 -20.67 1.70 -10.44
N ALA A 47 -20.68 0.40 -10.76
CA ALA A 47 -21.32 -0.61 -9.92
C ALA A 47 -20.60 -0.79 -8.57
N SER A 48 -19.26 -0.78 -8.58
CA SER A 48 -18.44 -0.82 -7.37
C SER A 48 -18.62 0.43 -6.50
N TRP A 49 -18.68 1.62 -7.11
CA TRP A 49 -18.99 2.89 -6.44
C TRP A 49 -20.38 2.91 -5.81
N ALA A 50 -21.41 2.39 -6.52
CA ALA A 50 -22.76 2.28 -5.99
C ALA A 50 -22.83 1.37 -4.75
N TYR A 51 -22.05 0.28 -4.72
CA TYR A 51 -21.92 -0.57 -3.55
C TYR A 51 -21.14 0.10 -2.40
N GLY A 52 -19.96 0.66 -2.66
CA GLY A 52 -19.16 1.34 -1.64
C GLY A 52 -19.88 2.55 -1.01
N SER A 53 -20.73 3.22 -1.79
CA SER A 53 -21.59 4.32 -1.31
C SER A 53 -22.86 3.85 -0.57
N ASN A 54 -23.27 2.59 -0.75
CA ASN A 54 -24.49 2.02 -0.20
C ASN A 54 -24.42 0.48 -0.17
N VAL A 55 -23.91 -0.06 0.93
CA VAL A 55 -23.59 -1.49 1.11
C VAL A 55 -24.85 -2.33 1.39
N ASN A 56 -25.48 -2.84 0.32
CA ASN A 56 -26.65 -3.72 0.36
C ASN A 56 -26.56 -4.85 -0.68
N GLU A 57 -27.40 -5.89 -0.52
CA GLU A 57 -27.39 -7.12 -1.33
C GLU A 57 -27.64 -6.88 -2.84
N GLU A 58 -28.46 -5.90 -3.21
CA GLU A 58 -28.77 -5.59 -4.62
C GLU A 58 -27.55 -4.96 -5.31
N ASN A 59 -26.91 -3.99 -4.65
CA ASN A 59 -25.67 -3.38 -5.11
C ASN A 59 -24.50 -4.38 -5.11
N GLU A 60 -24.41 -5.25 -4.10
CA GLU A 60 -23.36 -6.28 -3.98
C GLU A 60 -23.42 -7.25 -5.15
N LYS A 61 -24.63 -7.79 -5.40
CA LYS A 61 -24.90 -8.64 -6.55
C LYS A 61 -24.58 -7.90 -7.86
N ARG A 62 -24.96 -6.63 -8.00
CA ARG A 62 -24.70 -5.88 -9.24
C ARG A 62 -23.22 -5.59 -9.48
N LYS A 63 -22.44 -5.29 -8.44
CA LYS A 63 -20.96 -5.21 -8.46
C LYS A 63 -20.40 -6.53 -8.99
N ASN A 64 -20.73 -7.64 -8.33
CA ASN A 64 -20.15 -8.94 -8.62
C ASN A 64 -20.55 -9.49 -10.02
N GLU A 65 -21.78 -9.25 -10.48
CA GLU A 65 -22.21 -9.57 -11.86
C GLU A 65 -21.38 -8.85 -12.93
N VAL A 66 -21.13 -7.54 -12.76
CA VAL A 66 -20.41 -6.75 -13.77
C VAL A 66 -18.91 -7.07 -13.76
N SER A 67 -18.29 -7.27 -12.59
CA SER A 67 -16.90 -7.73 -12.52
C SER A 67 -16.74 -9.12 -13.16
N ALA A 68 -17.74 -10.02 -13.05
CA ALA A 68 -17.75 -11.30 -13.77
C ALA A 68 -17.88 -11.15 -15.30
N GLU A 69 -18.73 -10.24 -15.79
CA GLU A 69 -18.80 -9.89 -17.22
C GLU A 69 -17.47 -9.35 -17.76
N LEU A 70 -16.79 -8.50 -16.98
CA LEU A 70 -15.48 -7.94 -17.34
C LEU A 70 -14.38 -9.01 -17.31
N ALA A 71 -14.32 -9.85 -16.27
CA ALA A 71 -13.36 -10.94 -16.16
C ALA A 71 -13.51 -11.95 -17.31
N LYS A 72 -14.73 -12.23 -17.75
CA LYS A 72 -14.98 -13.05 -18.95
C LYS A 72 -14.42 -12.39 -20.22
N PHE A 73 -14.66 -11.10 -20.42
CA PHE A 73 -14.09 -10.36 -21.55
C PHE A 73 -12.56 -10.34 -21.52
N MET A 74 -11.93 -10.20 -20.34
CA MET A 74 -10.47 -10.28 -20.21
C MET A 74 -9.91 -11.66 -20.61
N LYS A 75 -10.61 -12.77 -20.36
CA LYS A 75 -10.23 -14.10 -20.86
C LYS A 75 -10.27 -14.17 -22.39
N GLU A 76 -11.31 -13.59 -23.00
CA GLU A 76 -11.45 -13.51 -24.46
C GLU A 76 -10.30 -12.71 -25.08
N VAL A 77 -9.96 -11.55 -24.48
CA VAL A 77 -8.78 -10.73 -24.82
C VAL A 77 -7.47 -11.51 -24.67
N SER A 78 -7.29 -12.26 -23.59
CA SER A 78 -6.09 -13.08 -23.34
C SER A 78 -5.88 -14.21 -24.37
N VAL A 79 -6.96 -14.72 -24.97
CA VAL A 79 -6.90 -15.65 -26.11
C VAL A 79 -6.63 -14.91 -27.43
N ASP A 80 -7.18 -13.72 -27.62
CA ASP A 80 -6.92 -12.89 -28.80
C ASP A 80 -5.46 -12.44 -28.90
N ILE A 81 -4.86 -11.97 -27.81
CA ILE A 81 -3.46 -11.49 -27.82
C ILE A 81 -2.44 -12.60 -28.12
N GLN A 82 -2.80 -13.88 -27.96
CA GLN A 82 -1.95 -15.02 -28.35
C GLN A 82 -1.86 -15.22 -29.87
N LYS A 83 -2.75 -14.59 -30.64
CA LYS A 83 -2.73 -14.58 -32.12
C LYS A 83 -1.65 -13.65 -32.68
N PHE A 84 -1.12 -12.76 -31.84
CA PHE A 84 -0.11 -11.77 -32.17
C PHE A 84 1.26 -12.21 -31.64
N ASN A 85 2.29 -12.19 -32.48
CA ASN A 85 3.69 -12.48 -32.12
C ASN A 85 4.35 -11.26 -31.42
N TRP A 86 3.65 -10.67 -30.46
CA TRP A 86 3.97 -9.36 -29.92
C TRP A 86 5.36 -9.27 -29.29
N ARG A 87 5.86 -10.37 -28.70
CA ARG A 87 7.23 -10.45 -28.14
C ARG A 87 8.33 -10.20 -29.19
N SER A 88 8.02 -10.33 -30.48
CA SER A 88 8.95 -10.09 -31.60
C SER A 88 8.87 -8.67 -32.18
N TYR A 89 7.93 -7.83 -31.73
CA TYR A 89 7.73 -6.48 -32.25
C TYR A 89 8.86 -5.52 -31.88
N GLN A 90 9.04 -4.47 -32.68
CA GLN A 90 10.09 -3.48 -32.49
C GLN A 90 9.65 -2.34 -31.58
N ASN A 91 8.38 -1.96 -31.59
CA ASN A 91 7.86 -0.91 -30.71
C ASN A 91 7.64 -1.42 -29.27
N GLU A 92 8.46 -0.90 -28.34
CA GLU A 92 8.37 -1.20 -26.90
C GLU A 92 7.03 -0.79 -26.28
N ASP A 93 6.36 0.26 -26.78
CA ASP A 93 5.05 0.69 -26.27
C ASP A 93 3.96 -0.36 -26.55
N ILE A 94 3.90 -0.86 -27.80
CA ILE A 94 3.00 -1.94 -28.18
C ILE A 94 3.32 -3.19 -27.35
N LYS A 95 4.61 -3.56 -27.20
CA LYS A 95 5.00 -4.69 -26.34
C LYS A 95 4.59 -4.53 -24.88
N ARG A 96 4.67 -3.32 -24.33
CA ARG A 96 4.24 -3.02 -22.95
C ARG A 96 2.72 -3.15 -22.78
N GLN A 97 1.94 -2.64 -23.74
CA GLN A 97 0.49 -2.82 -23.77
C GLN A 97 0.12 -4.32 -23.85
N PHE A 98 0.75 -5.09 -24.75
CA PHE A 98 0.53 -6.54 -24.84
C PHE A 98 1.01 -7.32 -23.59
N LYS A 99 2.12 -6.93 -22.93
CA LYS A 99 2.55 -7.49 -21.63
C LYS A 99 1.46 -7.26 -20.58
N SER A 100 0.96 -6.03 -20.46
CA SER A 100 -0.11 -5.67 -19.51
C SER A 100 -1.39 -6.47 -19.75
N LEU A 101 -1.88 -6.55 -20.99
CA LEU A 101 -3.07 -7.34 -21.35
C LEU A 101 -2.90 -8.86 -21.13
N SER A 102 -1.66 -9.36 -21.01
CA SER A 102 -1.39 -10.76 -20.67
C SER A 102 -1.44 -11.07 -19.17
N LYS A 103 -1.46 -10.05 -18.29
CA LYS A 103 -1.75 -10.22 -16.87
C LYS A 103 -3.26 -10.34 -16.68
N LEU A 104 -3.77 -11.54 -16.37
CA LEU A 104 -5.19 -11.74 -16.07
C LEU A 104 -5.52 -11.52 -14.58
N GLY A 105 -4.55 -11.72 -13.69
CA GLY A 105 -4.78 -11.69 -12.24
C GLY A 105 -5.91 -12.65 -11.85
N TYR A 106 -6.85 -12.18 -11.03
CA TYR A 106 -8.03 -12.96 -10.61
C TYR A 106 -8.94 -13.38 -11.78
N ALA A 107 -8.95 -12.66 -12.90
CA ALA A 107 -9.71 -13.06 -14.09
C ALA A 107 -9.15 -14.33 -14.77
N ALA A 108 -8.04 -14.91 -14.29
CA ALA A 108 -7.61 -16.25 -14.71
C ALA A 108 -8.45 -17.38 -14.08
N LEU A 109 -9.13 -17.15 -12.95
CA LEU A 109 -9.92 -18.16 -12.24
C LEU A 109 -11.09 -18.68 -13.10
N PRO A 110 -11.46 -19.98 -12.99
CA PRO A 110 -12.73 -20.49 -13.51
C PRO A 110 -13.94 -19.67 -13.01
N GLU A 111 -15.05 -19.69 -13.74
CA GLU A 111 -16.20 -18.81 -13.49
C GLU A 111 -16.78 -18.93 -12.07
N ALA A 112 -16.93 -20.16 -11.57
CA ALA A 112 -17.38 -20.41 -10.19
C ALA A 112 -16.35 -19.97 -9.13
N ASP A 113 -15.06 -20.26 -9.35
CA ASP A 113 -13.98 -19.85 -8.44
C ASP A 113 -13.84 -18.32 -8.37
N TYR A 114 -14.11 -17.61 -9.47
CA TYR A 114 -14.07 -16.15 -9.52
C TYR A 114 -15.28 -15.51 -8.83
N ALA A 115 -16.47 -16.10 -8.98
CA ALA A 115 -17.67 -15.66 -8.23
C ALA A 115 -17.48 -15.86 -6.72
N GLU A 116 -16.95 -17.01 -6.29
CA GLU A 116 -16.65 -17.31 -4.89
C GLU A 116 -15.54 -16.40 -4.32
N PHE A 117 -14.54 -16.04 -5.14
CA PHE A 117 -13.53 -15.04 -4.77
C PHE A 117 -14.16 -13.67 -4.50
N LEU A 118 -15.04 -13.21 -5.39
CA LEU A 118 -15.75 -11.94 -5.22
C LEU A 118 -16.65 -11.95 -3.98
N GLU A 119 -17.36 -13.05 -3.71
CA GLU A 119 -18.19 -13.24 -2.51
C GLU A 119 -17.35 -13.25 -1.22
N ALA A 120 -16.16 -13.89 -1.22
CA ALA A 120 -15.26 -13.88 -0.08
C ALA A 120 -14.76 -12.47 0.25
N VAL A 121 -14.33 -11.69 -0.77
CA VAL A 121 -13.87 -10.31 -0.58
C VAL A 121 -15.02 -9.37 -0.19
N SER A 122 -16.18 -9.45 -0.86
CA SER A 122 -17.33 -8.62 -0.50
C SER A 122 -17.86 -8.96 0.91
N SER A 123 -17.84 -10.23 1.33
CA SER A 123 -18.20 -10.61 2.70
C SER A 123 -17.27 -9.99 3.75
N MET A 124 -15.95 -9.92 3.50
CA MET A 124 -14.99 -9.26 4.40
C MET A 124 -15.16 -7.73 4.44
N GLU A 125 -15.26 -7.08 3.27
CA GLU A 125 -15.54 -5.64 3.12
C GLU A 125 -16.86 -5.24 3.83
N SER A 126 -17.92 -6.01 3.58
CA SER A 126 -19.28 -5.85 4.12
C SER A 126 -19.33 -6.08 5.64
N ASN A 127 -18.56 -7.06 6.17
CA ASN A 127 -18.39 -7.23 7.61
C ASN A 127 -17.75 -5.99 8.23
N PHE A 128 -16.56 -5.59 7.73
CA PHE A 128 -15.75 -4.51 8.27
C PHE A 128 -16.56 -3.20 8.36
N ALA A 129 -17.25 -2.82 7.28
CA ALA A 129 -18.07 -1.61 7.20
C ALA A 129 -19.29 -1.65 8.16
N LYS A 130 -19.73 -2.83 8.61
CA LYS A 130 -20.91 -3.02 9.46
C LYS A 130 -20.56 -3.31 10.93
N VAL A 131 -19.28 -3.31 11.32
CA VAL A 131 -18.86 -3.56 12.72
C VAL A 131 -19.44 -2.49 13.66
N LYS A 132 -20.30 -2.94 14.57
CA LYS A 132 -20.78 -2.16 15.73
C LYS A 132 -20.31 -2.75 17.04
N VAL A 133 -19.86 -1.89 17.97
CA VAL A 133 -19.43 -2.27 19.34
C VAL A 133 -20.38 -1.68 20.38
N CYS A 134 -20.34 -2.23 21.60
CA CYS A 134 -21.05 -1.65 22.75
C CYS A 134 -20.16 -0.64 23.49
N ASP A 135 -20.79 0.43 23.98
CA ASP A 135 -20.13 1.49 24.75
C ASP A 135 -19.47 0.92 26.01
N TYR A 136 -18.27 1.40 26.32
CA TYR A 136 -17.53 0.99 27.52
C TYR A 136 -18.28 1.30 28.82
N LYS A 137 -19.09 2.37 28.82
CA LYS A 137 -19.81 2.87 30.02
C LYS A 137 -21.30 2.51 30.03
N ASP A 138 -21.88 2.12 28.89
CA ASP A 138 -23.27 1.70 28.76
C ASP A 138 -23.41 0.48 27.84
N ASN A 139 -23.53 -0.70 28.44
CA ASN A 139 -23.67 -1.96 27.69
C ASN A 139 -25.03 -2.15 26.99
N THR A 140 -25.96 -1.20 27.11
CA THR A 140 -27.21 -1.18 26.32
C THR A 140 -27.06 -0.41 25.00
N LYS A 141 -26.05 0.46 24.89
CA LYS A 141 -25.73 1.25 23.70
C LYS A 141 -24.71 0.48 22.83
N CYS A 142 -25.21 -0.18 21.79
CA CYS A 142 -24.42 -1.06 20.92
C CYS A 142 -24.42 -0.66 19.43
N ASP A 143 -24.41 0.65 19.18
CA ASP A 143 -24.50 1.29 17.85
C ASP A 143 -23.19 1.97 17.39
N LEU A 144 -22.13 1.97 18.21
CA LEU A 144 -20.85 2.66 17.92
C LEU A 144 -20.11 1.99 16.75
N SER A 145 -19.73 2.80 15.77
CA SER A 145 -19.01 2.46 14.54
C SER A 145 -17.50 2.65 14.70
N LEU A 146 -16.70 2.14 13.75
CA LEU A 146 -15.30 2.54 13.62
C LEU A 146 -15.18 4.07 13.46
N GLU A 147 -15.75 4.59 12.37
CA GLU A 147 -15.83 6.02 12.08
C GLU A 147 -17.26 6.54 12.31
N PRO A 148 -17.47 7.64 13.06
CA PRO A 148 -16.48 8.39 13.84
C PRO A 148 -16.26 7.85 15.27
N GLU A 149 -17.18 7.05 15.83
CA GLU A 149 -17.28 6.86 17.29
C GLU A 149 -16.04 6.23 17.93
N ILE A 150 -15.56 5.09 17.42
CA ILE A 150 -14.40 4.39 17.99
C ILE A 150 -13.11 5.15 17.68
N GLU A 151 -12.94 5.71 16.48
CA GLU A 151 -11.77 6.53 16.15
C GLU A 151 -11.69 7.79 17.04
N GLU A 152 -12.81 8.44 17.37
CA GLU A 152 -12.83 9.56 18.33
C GLU A 152 -12.36 9.12 19.73
N VAL A 153 -12.82 7.97 20.23
CA VAL A 153 -12.37 7.47 21.54
C VAL A 153 -10.89 7.07 21.49
N ILE A 154 -10.45 6.36 20.46
CA ILE A 154 -9.06 5.88 20.34
C ILE A 154 -8.06 7.02 20.13
N THR A 155 -8.44 8.10 19.44
CA THR A 155 -7.60 9.30 19.27
C THR A 155 -7.58 10.17 20.54
N LYS A 156 -8.72 10.39 21.21
CA LYS A 156 -8.84 11.39 22.29
C LYS A 156 -8.78 10.84 23.71
N SER A 157 -9.16 9.58 23.95
CA SER A 157 -9.14 9.02 25.31
C SER A 157 -7.72 8.82 25.82
N ARG A 158 -7.60 8.81 27.13
CA ARG A 158 -6.36 8.63 27.92
C ARG A 158 -6.62 7.65 29.08
N ASP A 159 -7.64 6.82 28.95
CA ASP A 159 -7.96 5.72 29.87
C ASP A 159 -7.55 4.39 29.21
N PRO A 160 -6.50 3.71 29.72
CA PRO A 160 -6.03 2.44 29.16
C PRO A 160 -7.12 1.35 29.07
N GLU A 161 -8.04 1.25 30.03
CA GLU A 161 -9.03 0.17 30.02
C GLU A 161 -10.20 0.47 29.07
N GLU A 162 -10.55 1.75 28.88
CA GLU A 162 -11.48 2.18 27.83
C GLU A 162 -10.90 1.91 26.43
N LEU A 163 -9.68 2.38 26.18
CA LEU A 163 -8.96 2.19 24.91
C LEU A 163 -8.81 0.69 24.57
N LYS A 164 -8.53 -0.14 25.58
CA LYS A 164 -8.39 -1.60 25.48
C LYS A 164 -9.72 -2.31 25.23
N HIS A 165 -10.82 -1.89 25.85
CA HIS A 165 -12.16 -2.41 25.57
C HIS A 165 -12.51 -2.24 24.08
N TYR A 166 -12.38 -1.01 23.56
CA TYR A 166 -12.69 -0.73 22.17
C TYR A 166 -11.78 -1.48 21.18
N TRP A 167 -10.49 -1.60 21.49
CA TRP A 167 -9.56 -2.41 20.71
C TRP A 167 -9.99 -3.88 20.63
N VAL A 168 -10.25 -4.52 21.79
CA VAL A 168 -10.62 -5.94 21.86
C VAL A 168 -11.97 -6.20 21.17
N GLN A 169 -12.96 -5.34 21.41
CA GLN A 169 -14.27 -5.45 20.75
C GLN A 169 -14.15 -5.33 19.23
N PHE A 170 -13.39 -4.35 18.73
CA PHE A 170 -13.25 -4.12 17.31
C PHE A 170 -12.51 -5.27 16.61
N TYR A 171 -11.35 -5.69 17.12
CA TYR A 171 -10.57 -6.78 16.53
C TYR A 171 -11.32 -8.13 16.52
N ALA A 172 -12.06 -8.45 17.57
CA ALA A 172 -12.88 -9.67 17.61
C ALA A 172 -14.01 -9.67 16.56
N LYS A 173 -14.57 -8.50 16.22
CA LYS A 173 -15.70 -8.34 15.29
C LYS A 173 -15.28 -8.13 13.83
N ALA A 174 -14.17 -7.43 13.59
CA ALA A 174 -13.64 -7.10 12.27
C ALA A 174 -12.61 -8.12 11.76
N GLY A 175 -11.91 -8.82 12.67
CA GLY A 175 -10.88 -9.80 12.35
C GLY A 175 -11.38 -11.24 12.53
N THR A 176 -11.52 -11.67 13.79
CA THR A 176 -11.83 -13.08 14.14
C THR A 176 -13.11 -13.60 13.47
N ALA A 177 -14.11 -12.73 13.26
CA ALA A 177 -15.39 -13.09 12.64
C ALA A 177 -15.32 -13.48 11.15
N VAL A 178 -14.27 -13.09 10.42
CA VAL A 178 -14.15 -13.33 8.96
C VAL A 178 -13.02 -14.28 8.57
N ARG A 179 -12.42 -14.98 9.55
CA ARG A 179 -11.37 -15.97 9.32
C ARG A 179 -11.69 -17.00 8.21
N PRO A 180 -12.88 -17.64 8.15
CA PRO A 180 -13.17 -18.61 7.09
C PRO A 180 -13.17 -18.01 5.69
N GLN A 181 -13.70 -16.79 5.54
CA GLN A 181 -13.68 -16.04 4.28
C GLN A 181 -12.25 -15.68 3.88
N PHE A 182 -11.40 -15.26 4.83
CA PHE A 182 -10.01 -14.95 4.55
C PHE A 182 -9.18 -16.19 4.17
N GLU A 183 -9.37 -17.31 4.87
CA GLU A 183 -8.74 -18.59 4.52
C GLU A 183 -9.12 -19.00 3.08
N ARG A 184 -10.40 -18.88 2.71
CA ARG A 184 -10.87 -19.17 1.35
C ARG A 184 -10.38 -18.17 0.29
N TYR A 185 -10.30 -16.88 0.63
CA TYR A 185 -9.69 -15.85 -0.19
C TYR A 185 -8.22 -16.18 -0.50
N VAL A 186 -7.42 -16.59 0.50
CA VAL A 186 -6.00 -16.96 0.30
C VAL A 186 -5.85 -18.18 -0.62
N GLU A 187 -6.72 -19.19 -0.52
CA GLU A 187 -6.73 -20.32 -1.45
C GLU A 187 -6.99 -19.86 -2.90
N LEU A 188 -7.99 -19.00 -3.11
CA LEU A 188 -8.41 -18.53 -4.44
C LEU A 188 -7.40 -17.53 -5.04
N ASN A 189 -6.83 -16.63 -4.25
CA ASN A 189 -5.71 -15.77 -4.62
C ASN A 189 -4.49 -16.63 -5.05
N THR A 190 -4.10 -17.63 -4.25
CA THR A 190 -2.99 -18.53 -4.58
C THR A 190 -3.26 -19.35 -5.85
N LYS A 191 -4.51 -19.75 -6.09
CA LYS A 191 -4.95 -20.45 -7.30
C LYS A 191 -4.88 -19.52 -8.53
N ALA A 192 -5.30 -18.26 -8.39
CA ALA A 192 -5.19 -17.25 -9.45
C ALA A 192 -3.74 -16.96 -9.83
N ALA A 193 -2.85 -16.77 -8.85
CA ALA A 193 -1.42 -16.56 -9.06
C ALA A 193 -0.79 -17.69 -9.90
N LYS A 194 -1.07 -18.94 -9.53
CA LYS A 194 -0.57 -20.13 -10.24
C LYS A 194 -1.12 -20.26 -11.66
N LEU A 195 -2.36 -19.83 -11.91
CA LEU A 195 -2.94 -19.76 -13.26
C LEU A 195 -2.31 -18.64 -14.12
N ASN A 196 -1.69 -17.62 -13.50
CA ASN A 196 -0.86 -16.62 -14.18
C ASN A 196 0.63 -17.01 -14.25
N ASN A 197 1.01 -18.21 -13.76
CA ASN A 197 2.38 -18.75 -13.67
C ASN A 197 3.28 -18.15 -12.55
N PHE A 198 2.69 -17.52 -11.54
CA PHE A 198 3.40 -17.08 -10.32
C PHE A 198 3.32 -18.15 -9.21
N THR A 199 4.24 -18.11 -8.24
CA THR A 199 4.25 -19.06 -7.10
C THR A 199 3.07 -18.83 -6.15
N SER A 200 2.82 -17.56 -5.81
CA SER A 200 1.80 -17.11 -4.87
C SER A 200 1.31 -15.69 -5.23
N GLY A 201 0.35 -15.15 -4.47
CA GLY A 201 -0.08 -13.76 -4.60
C GLY A 201 1.00 -12.72 -4.33
N ALA A 202 2.05 -13.07 -3.57
CA ALA A 202 3.15 -12.15 -3.29
C ALA A 202 3.90 -11.76 -4.57
N GLU A 203 4.26 -12.73 -5.42
CA GLU A 203 4.93 -12.42 -6.69
C GLU A 203 4.03 -11.70 -7.70
N VAL A 204 2.70 -11.89 -7.63
CA VAL A 204 1.73 -11.11 -8.41
C VAL A 204 1.76 -9.63 -8.00
N TRP A 205 1.83 -9.33 -6.71
CA TRP A 205 1.97 -7.96 -6.20
C TRP A 205 3.36 -7.37 -6.49
N LEU A 206 4.42 -8.18 -6.53
CA LEU A 206 5.78 -7.72 -6.79
C LEU A 206 6.06 -7.42 -8.28
N ASP A 207 5.43 -8.13 -9.23
CA ASP A 207 5.56 -7.88 -10.68
C ASP A 207 4.94 -6.54 -11.15
N GLU A 208 4.21 -5.82 -10.28
CA GLU A 208 3.80 -4.42 -10.52
C GLU A 208 4.95 -3.41 -10.29
N TYR A 209 6.01 -3.79 -9.55
CA TYR A 209 7.21 -2.97 -9.35
C TYR A 209 8.31 -3.25 -10.39
N GLU A 210 8.12 -4.23 -11.27
CA GLU A 210 8.99 -4.57 -12.42
C GLU A 210 10.49 -4.77 -12.11
N ASP A 211 10.83 -5.17 -10.88
CA ASP A 211 12.22 -5.38 -10.42
C ASP A 211 12.32 -6.65 -9.55
N GLU A 212 13.09 -7.65 -10.00
CA GLU A 212 13.30 -8.93 -9.30
C GLU A 212 14.04 -8.79 -7.95
N THR A 213 14.59 -7.62 -7.65
CA THR A 213 15.33 -7.32 -6.41
C THR A 213 14.57 -6.39 -5.46
N PHE A 214 13.32 -6.05 -5.78
CA PHE A 214 12.57 -4.99 -5.08
C PHE A 214 12.40 -5.23 -3.57
N GLU A 215 12.08 -6.47 -3.17
CA GLU A 215 12.02 -6.84 -1.74
C GLU A 215 13.34 -6.55 -1.02
N LYS A 216 14.47 -6.84 -1.68
CA LYS A 216 15.80 -6.63 -1.07
C LYS A 216 16.16 -5.15 -0.96
N GLN A 217 15.79 -4.34 -1.95
CA GLN A 217 15.94 -2.88 -1.87
C GLN A 217 15.13 -2.30 -0.70
N LEU A 218 13.94 -2.84 -0.44
CA LEU A 218 13.10 -2.43 0.70
C LEU A 218 13.64 -2.89 2.06
N GLU A 219 14.20 -4.10 2.16
CA GLU A 219 14.94 -4.53 3.37
C GLU A 219 16.08 -3.56 3.69
N ASP A 220 16.89 -3.22 2.69
CA ASP A 220 18.09 -2.40 2.88
C ASP A 220 17.72 -0.94 3.25
N ILE A 221 16.70 -0.36 2.60
CA ILE A 221 16.18 0.98 2.98
C ILE A 221 15.53 0.95 4.37
N PHE A 222 14.81 -0.11 4.74
CA PHE A 222 14.27 -0.25 6.09
C PHE A 222 15.39 -0.35 7.13
N ALA A 223 16.49 -1.04 6.81
CA ALA A 223 17.68 -1.11 7.67
C ALA A 223 18.39 0.25 7.82
N GLU A 224 18.40 1.12 6.80
CA GLU A 224 18.88 2.51 6.90
C GLU A 224 17.99 3.37 7.83
N ILE A 225 16.66 3.20 7.78
CA ILE A 225 15.69 4.00 8.54
C ILE A 225 15.55 3.52 10.00
N ARG A 226 15.71 2.21 10.24
CA ARG A 226 15.48 1.55 11.54
C ARG A 226 16.18 2.22 12.75
N PRO A 227 17.43 2.69 12.70
CA PRO A 227 18.08 3.33 13.85
C PRO A 227 17.33 4.58 14.34
N LEU A 228 16.78 5.40 13.42
CA LEU A 228 15.94 6.54 13.78
C LEU A 228 14.64 6.07 14.44
N TYR A 229 13.96 5.07 13.87
CA TYR A 229 12.73 4.51 14.44
C TYR A 229 12.95 3.98 15.86
N GLU A 230 14.05 3.27 16.13
CA GLU A 230 14.37 2.79 17.49
C GLU A 230 14.57 3.93 18.50
N GLN A 231 15.12 5.08 18.08
CA GLN A 231 15.22 6.28 18.93
C GLN A 231 13.85 6.93 19.19
N VAL A 232 12.98 7.01 18.18
CA VAL A 232 11.61 7.54 18.33
C VAL A 232 10.79 6.62 19.24
N HIS A 233 10.77 5.31 18.99
CA HIS A 233 10.08 4.31 19.81
C HIS A 233 10.58 4.35 21.26
N GLY A 234 11.89 4.41 21.49
CA GLY A 234 12.48 4.56 22.83
C GLY A 234 11.94 5.79 23.56
N TYR A 235 11.95 6.95 22.90
CA TYR A 235 11.48 8.21 23.47
C TYR A 235 9.96 8.20 23.74
N VAL A 236 9.16 7.71 22.80
CA VAL A 236 7.70 7.55 22.94
C VAL A 236 7.36 6.65 24.13
N ARG A 237 8.02 5.48 24.25
CA ARG A 237 7.87 4.57 25.40
C ARG A 237 8.25 5.22 26.73
N TYR A 238 9.34 5.98 26.78
CA TYR A 238 9.74 6.75 27.95
C TYR A 238 8.69 7.82 28.35
N ARG A 239 8.12 8.51 27.37
CA ARG A 239 7.08 9.52 27.60
C ARG A 239 5.75 8.93 28.06
N LEU A 240 5.31 7.82 27.46
CA LEU A 240 4.08 7.14 27.85
C LEU A 240 4.21 6.46 29.21
N ARG A 241 5.40 5.95 29.58
CA ARG A 241 5.70 5.52 30.97
C ARG A 241 5.51 6.64 31.99
N LYS A 242 5.93 7.87 31.69
CA LYS A 242 5.70 9.03 32.57
C LYS A 242 4.23 9.40 32.73
N HIS A 243 3.37 9.06 31.77
CA HIS A 243 1.95 9.38 31.79
C HIS A 243 1.10 8.25 32.41
N TYR A 244 1.25 7.01 31.93
CA TYR A 244 0.45 5.85 32.34
C TYR A 244 1.09 5.00 33.46
N GLY A 245 2.39 5.16 33.72
CA GLY A 245 3.13 4.40 34.73
C GLY A 245 3.66 3.03 34.26
N ASP A 246 4.64 2.52 35.00
CA ASP A 246 5.40 1.30 34.68
C ASP A 246 4.56 0.00 34.71
N ALA A 247 3.39 0.02 35.34
CA ALA A 247 2.44 -1.10 35.34
C ALA A 247 1.67 -1.23 34.02
N VAL A 248 1.58 -0.14 33.24
CA VAL A 248 0.85 -0.08 31.96
C VAL A 248 1.82 -0.14 30.77
N VAL A 249 2.96 0.55 30.85
CA VAL A 249 3.98 0.59 29.79
C VAL A 249 5.31 0.03 30.30
N PRO A 250 5.81 -1.10 29.78
CA PRO A 250 7.07 -1.67 30.24
C PRO A 250 8.29 -0.86 29.76
N GLU A 251 9.38 -0.84 30.54
CA GLU A 251 10.64 -0.19 30.13
C GLU A 251 11.33 -0.89 28.94
N LYS A 252 11.22 -2.22 28.89
CA LYS A 252 12.01 -3.06 27.99
C LYS A 252 11.18 -3.90 27.01
N GLY A 253 9.88 -4.01 27.27
CA GLY A 253 8.95 -4.61 26.32
C GLY A 253 8.53 -3.63 25.21
N PRO A 254 7.74 -4.09 24.23
CA PRO A 254 7.11 -3.24 23.21
C PRO A 254 6.11 -2.22 23.78
N LEU A 255 5.69 -1.27 22.94
CA LEU A 255 4.61 -0.31 23.22
C LEU A 255 3.22 -0.96 23.09
N PRO A 256 2.24 -0.69 23.98
CA PRO A 256 0.86 -1.18 23.83
C PRO A 256 -0.01 -0.31 22.89
N MET A 257 -0.41 -0.81 21.70
CA MET A 257 -1.05 0.01 20.62
C MET A 257 -2.23 0.89 21.03
N HIS A 258 -3.11 0.38 21.87
CA HIS A 258 -4.30 1.11 22.30
C HIS A 258 -3.98 2.48 22.93
N LEU A 259 -2.76 2.68 23.45
CA LEU A 259 -2.29 3.93 24.06
C LEU A 259 -1.71 4.92 23.06
N LEU A 260 -1.83 4.66 21.76
CA LEU A 260 -1.05 5.32 20.69
C LEU A 260 -1.94 6.02 19.65
N GLY A 261 -3.19 6.35 19.99
CA GLY A 261 -3.99 7.28 19.18
C GLY A 261 -4.60 6.73 17.89
N ASN A 262 -4.46 5.43 17.57
CA ASN A 262 -5.07 4.80 16.40
C ASN A 262 -5.34 3.31 16.63
N MET A 263 -6.40 2.78 16.02
CA MET A 263 -6.87 1.39 16.21
C MET A 263 -5.78 0.36 15.93
N TRP A 264 -5.04 0.52 14.83
CA TRP A 264 -3.95 -0.38 14.43
C TRP A 264 -2.59 0.10 14.92
N ALA A 265 -2.56 1.19 15.71
CA ALA A 265 -1.40 2.05 15.98
C ALA A 265 -0.56 2.42 14.76
N GLN A 266 -0.93 2.04 13.52
CA GLN A 266 -0.24 2.37 12.25
C GLN A 266 -0.01 3.87 12.07
N LYS A 267 -0.66 4.66 12.94
CA LYS A 267 -0.56 6.09 13.14
C LYS A 267 -0.47 6.39 14.66
N TRP A 268 0.52 7.18 15.12
CA TRP A 268 0.77 7.59 16.53
C TRP A 268 0.31 9.00 16.92
N SER A 269 0.26 9.93 15.98
CA SER A 269 0.21 11.37 16.22
C SER A 269 -0.83 11.90 17.20
N ALA A 270 -2.00 11.29 17.30
CA ALA A 270 -3.04 11.71 18.23
C ALA A 270 -2.66 11.58 19.73
N ILE A 271 -1.45 11.11 20.06
CA ILE A 271 -0.80 11.20 21.38
C ILE A 271 0.42 12.15 21.43
N ALA A 272 0.61 13.02 20.44
CA ALA A 272 1.72 13.96 20.38
C ALA A 272 1.64 15.04 21.47
N ASP A 273 0.47 15.32 22.03
CA ASP A 273 0.29 16.04 23.29
C ASP A 273 1.05 15.37 24.46
N LEU A 274 0.99 14.03 24.55
CA LEU A 274 1.68 13.26 25.59
C LEU A 274 3.19 13.20 25.37
N VAL A 275 3.62 13.09 24.10
CA VAL A 275 5.02 12.78 23.74
C VAL A 275 5.82 13.95 23.17
N SER A 276 5.23 15.12 22.89
CA SER A 276 5.92 16.28 22.31
C SER A 276 7.17 16.68 23.10
N PRO A 277 8.35 16.80 22.46
CA PRO A 277 9.59 17.28 23.07
C PRO A 277 9.46 18.54 23.93
N PHE A 278 8.56 19.45 23.54
CA PHE A 278 8.31 20.72 24.21
C PHE A 278 6.80 20.91 24.38
N PRO A 279 6.19 20.43 25.48
CA PRO A 279 4.74 20.49 25.68
C PRO A 279 4.15 21.90 25.67
N ASP A 280 4.94 22.92 26.01
CA ASP A 280 4.54 24.34 26.00
C ASP A 280 4.53 24.97 24.59
N LYS A 281 4.64 24.16 23.51
CA LYS A 281 4.63 24.60 22.10
C LYS A 281 3.52 23.88 21.31
N PRO A 282 2.92 24.52 20.29
CA PRO A 282 1.95 23.89 19.40
C PRO A 282 2.55 22.75 18.55
N ILE A 283 1.72 21.80 18.12
CA ILE A 283 2.09 20.50 17.57
C ILE A 283 1.27 20.19 16.30
N VAL A 284 1.82 19.38 15.38
CA VAL A 284 1.20 18.85 14.15
C VAL A 284 1.57 17.36 13.98
N ASP A 285 0.87 16.59 13.13
CA ASP A 285 0.39 15.25 13.50
C ASP A 285 0.88 14.06 12.58
N VAL A 286 1.99 13.32 12.90
CA VAL A 286 2.44 12.03 12.23
C VAL A 286 3.08 10.92 13.19
N THR A 287 3.57 9.71 12.76
CA THR A 287 2.83 8.41 13.03
C THR A 287 3.52 6.96 12.93
N ALA A 288 3.36 5.92 13.85
CA ALA A 288 3.19 4.38 13.66
C ALA A 288 3.66 3.25 14.72
N GLU A 289 2.89 2.11 14.95
CA GLU A 289 3.07 0.72 15.62
C GLU A 289 2.69 0.42 17.14
N MET A 290 2.28 -0.72 17.81
CA MET A 290 1.92 -2.19 17.61
C MET A 290 1.15 -2.83 18.88
N PRO A 291 0.42 -4.00 18.85
CA PRO A 291 -0.33 -4.84 19.89
C PRO A 291 -0.56 -4.51 21.43
N PRO A 292 -1.74 -4.81 22.10
CA PRO A 292 -2.03 -4.47 23.53
C PRO A 292 -2.49 -5.58 24.54
N VAL A 293 -3.10 -6.70 24.12
CA VAL A 293 -3.55 -7.82 25.01
C VAL A 293 -3.01 -9.15 24.49
N VAL A 294 -3.06 -10.21 25.30
CA VAL A 294 -2.69 -11.57 24.83
C VAL A 294 -3.70 -12.06 23.80
N ARG A 295 -3.22 -12.50 22.64
CA ARG A 295 -3.95 -13.19 21.57
C ARG A 295 -3.50 -14.66 21.50
N THR A 296 -4.31 -15.54 20.91
CA THR A 296 -3.89 -16.91 20.53
C THR A 296 -4.37 -17.24 19.12
N GLU A 297 -4.05 -18.44 18.60
CA GLU A 297 -4.52 -18.95 17.30
C GLU A 297 -6.06 -19.09 17.17
N LYS A 298 -6.83 -18.71 18.20
CA LYS A 298 -8.30 -18.57 18.17
C LYS A 298 -8.76 -17.18 17.75
N ASP A 299 -7.90 -16.18 17.88
CA ASP A 299 -8.10 -14.84 17.30
C ASP A 299 -7.64 -14.83 15.84
N PHE A 300 -8.08 -13.83 15.07
CA PHE A 300 -7.55 -13.61 13.71
C PHE A 300 -7.48 -12.12 13.37
N ASP A 301 -6.36 -11.49 13.70
CA ASP A 301 -6.27 -10.03 13.82
C ASP A 301 -6.05 -9.29 12.49
N ALA A 302 -5.60 -9.97 11.43
CA ALA A 302 -5.21 -9.30 10.19
C ALA A 302 -6.37 -8.59 9.45
N PRO A 303 -7.56 -9.21 9.25
CA PRO A 303 -8.68 -8.55 8.55
C PRO A 303 -9.27 -7.37 9.32
N ALA A 304 -8.97 -7.25 10.63
CA ALA A 304 -9.34 -6.08 11.41
C ALA A 304 -8.66 -4.78 10.90
N LYS A 305 -7.74 -4.85 9.94
CA LYS A 305 -7.28 -3.71 9.13
C LYS A 305 -8.01 -3.70 7.77
N TYR A 306 -8.68 -2.59 7.44
CA TYR A 306 -9.47 -2.39 6.20
C TYR A 306 -8.82 -2.98 4.94
N HIS A 307 -7.56 -2.61 4.68
CA HIS A 307 -6.79 -3.04 3.50
C HIS A 307 -6.65 -4.57 3.36
N ILE A 308 -6.70 -5.31 4.46
CA ILE A 308 -6.59 -6.77 4.48
C ILE A 308 -7.97 -7.42 4.26
N SER A 309 -9.05 -6.80 4.75
CA SER A 309 -10.43 -7.22 4.44
C SER A 309 -10.85 -6.87 3.01
N ALA A 310 -10.31 -5.80 2.42
CA ALA A 310 -10.71 -5.28 1.10
C ALA A 310 -9.76 -5.65 -0.05
N ASP A 311 -8.82 -6.59 0.15
CA ASP A 311 -7.78 -7.00 -0.81
C ASP A 311 -7.03 -5.80 -1.46
N VAL A 312 -6.49 -4.93 -0.61
CA VAL A 312 -5.68 -3.78 -1.02
C VAL A 312 -4.24 -3.98 -0.55
N GLU A 313 -3.37 -4.36 -1.49
CA GLU A 313 -1.92 -4.48 -1.29
C GLU A 313 -1.33 -3.22 -0.61
N TYR A 314 -0.34 -3.43 0.26
CA TYR A 314 0.08 -2.43 1.26
C TYR A 314 1.53 -1.94 1.10
N LEU A 315 2.36 -2.61 0.30
CA LEU A 315 3.75 -2.22 0.05
C LEU A 315 3.82 -0.84 -0.63
N ARG A 316 2.79 -0.47 -1.41
CA ARG A 316 2.56 0.87 -1.96
C ARG A 316 2.72 1.99 -0.94
N TYR A 317 2.38 1.76 0.33
CA TYR A 317 2.55 2.75 1.39
C TYR A 317 4.00 2.87 1.85
N LEU A 318 4.74 1.76 2.00
CA LEU A 318 6.17 1.80 2.31
C LEU A 318 6.94 2.51 1.18
N VAL A 319 6.69 2.12 -0.07
CA VAL A 319 7.28 2.74 -1.27
C VAL A 319 6.96 4.23 -1.32
N SER A 320 5.68 4.60 -1.16
CA SER A 320 5.24 6.01 -1.11
C SER A 320 5.92 6.81 0.01
N PHE A 321 6.09 6.24 1.20
CA PHE A 321 6.76 6.91 2.32
C PHE A 321 8.28 7.05 2.13
N ILE A 322 8.90 6.31 1.22
CA ILE A 322 10.29 6.53 0.79
C ILE A 322 10.33 7.60 -0.31
N ILE A 323 9.66 7.35 -1.44
CA ILE A 323 9.82 8.19 -2.65
C ILE A 323 9.21 9.59 -2.50
N GLN A 324 8.23 9.80 -1.61
CA GLN A 324 7.68 11.14 -1.39
C GLN A 324 8.75 12.13 -0.90
N PHE A 325 9.77 11.67 -0.15
CA PHE A 325 10.87 12.54 0.26
C PHE A 325 11.86 12.80 -0.88
N GLN A 326 12.10 11.84 -1.78
CA GLN A 326 12.88 12.08 -3.02
C GLN A 326 12.18 13.13 -3.90
N PHE A 327 10.86 12.99 -4.09
CA PHE A 327 10.05 13.96 -4.83
C PHE A 327 10.03 15.34 -4.14
N TYR A 328 9.74 15.39 -2.84
CA TYR A 328 9.65 16.64 -2.08
C TYR A 328 10.99 17.38 -2.05
N LYS A 329 12.10 16.72 -1.70
CA LYS A 329 13.46 17.29 -1.77
C LYS A 329 13.75 17.87 -3.15
N SER A 330 13.48 17.12 -4.22
CA SER A 330 13.74 17.55 -5.60
C SER A 330 12.82 18.71 -6.01
N ALA A 331 11.58 18.75 -5.56
CA ALA A 331 10.64 19.85 -5.78
C ALA A 331 11.06 21.12 -5.02
N CYS A 332 11.52 20.99 -3.77
CA CYS A 332 12.02 22.09 -2.96
C CYS A 332 13.27 22.74 -3.55
N ILE A 333 14.19 21.93 -4.11
CA ILE A 333 15.35 22.45 -4.86
C ILE A 333 14.89 23.22 -6.10
N LYS A 334 13.97 22.68 -6.90
CA LYS A 334 13.37 23.38 -8.07
C LYS A 334 12.58 24.64 -7.70
N ALA A 335 12.02 24.70 -6.48
CA ALA A 335 11.34 25.89 -5.97
C ALA A 335 12.29 26.94 -5.36
N GLY A 336 13.58 26.65 -5.22
CA GLY A 336 14.54 27.51 -4.50
C GLY A 336 14.31 27.56 -2.98
N GLN A 337 13.59 26.57 -2.43
CA GLN A 337 13.12 26.50 -1.04
C GLN A 337 13.94 25.54 -0.17
N TYR A 338 14.90 24.82 -0.75
CA TYR A 338 15.86 24.00 0.00
C TYR A 338 17.28 24.17 -0.53
N ASP A 339 18.24 24.41 0.38
CA ASP A 339 19.68 24.29 0.13
C ASP A 339 20.35 23.67 1.38
N PRO A 340 21.01 22.51 1.28
CA PRO A 340 21.69 21.86 2.41
C PRO A 340 22.80 22.69 3.06
N LYS A 341 23.23 23.80 2.43
CA LYS A 341 24.25 24.72 2.95
C LYS A 341 23.66 25.99 3.58
N ASN A 342 22.35 26.18 3.52
CA ASN A 342 21.67 27.38 3.99
C ASN A 342 20.67 27.05 5.12
N PRO A 343 21.00 27.30 6.40
CA PRO A 343 20.09 27.08 7.52
C PRO A 343 18.78 27.88 7.49
N ALA A 344 18.64 28.86 6.60
CA ALA A 344 17.38 29.58 6.38
C ALA A 344 16.45 28.90 5.35
N LEU A 345 16.91 27.85 4.66
CA LEU A 345 16.15 27.02 3.73
C LEU A 345 16.27 25.52 4.11
N PRO A 346 15.81 25.10 5.31
CA PRO A 346 15.81 23.72 5.73
C PRO A 346 14.66 22.94 5.07
N LEU A 347 14.83 21.61 4.90
CA LEU A 347 13.87 20.81 4.13
C LEU A 347 12.50 20.70 4.82
N ASP A 348 12.50 20.63 6.15
CA ASP A 348 11.30 20.52 7.00
C ASP A 348 10.40 21.77 7.03
N ASN A 349 10.84 22.89 6.43
CA ASN A 349 10.07 24.13 6.31
C ASN A 349 9.95 24.61 4.85
N CYS A 350 10.09 23.72 3.87
CA CYS A 350 9.90 24.05 2.46
C CYS A 350 8.40 24.12 2.08
N ASP A 351 7.98 25.20 1.41
CA ASP A 351 6.69 25.29 0.73
C ASP A 351 6.88 25.44 -0.79
N ILE A 352 6.35 24.49 -1.56
CA ILE A 352 6.42 24.49 -3.03
C ILE A 352 5.24 25.25 -3.69
N TYR A 353 4.34 25.83 -2.91
CA TYR A 353 3.20 26.60 -3.42
C TYR A 353 3.63 27.71 -4.39
N GLY A 354 2.95 27.78 -5.54
CA GLY A 354 3.25 28.73 -6.61
C GLY A 354 4.49 28.39 -7.47
N SER A 355 5.27 27.36 -7.15
CA SER A 355 6.45 26.97 -7.94
C SER A 355 6.06 26.28 -9.25
N ALA A 356 6.10 27.03 -10.35
CA ALA A 356 5.90 26.50 -11.70
C ALA A 356 6.99 25.47 -12.10
N GLU A 357 8.23 25.62 -11.60
CA GLU A 357 9.33 24.69 -11.90
C GLU A 357 9.18 23.35 -11.17
N ALA A 358 8.65 23.34 -9.94
CA ALA A 358 8.22 22.11 -9.27
C ALA A 358 7.02 21.48 -9.99
N GLY A 359 6.02 22.27 -10.36
CA GLY A 359 4.84 21.82 -11.11
C GLY A 359 5.18 21.19 -12.47
N ALA A 360 6.18 21.72 -13.18
CA ALA A 360 6.67 21.14 -14.43
C ALA A 360 7.29 19.74 -14.24
N ALA A 361 8.03 19.50 -13.15
CA ALA A 361 8.54 18.17 -12.83
C ALA A 361 7.42 17.17 -12.54
N PHE A 362 6.40 17.57 -11.75
CA PHE A 362 5.21 16.74 -11.52
C PHE A 362 4.49 16.43 -12.83
N HIS A 363 4.27 17.41 -13.70
CA HIS A 363 3.66 17.19 -15.01
C HIS A 363 4.45 16.17 -15.84
N ASN A 364 5.77 16.33 -15.95
CA ASN A 364 6.62 15.47 -16.78
C ASN A 364 6.61 14.00 -16.32
N MET A 365 6.56 13.75 -15.02
CA MET A 365 6.39 12.40 -14.47
C MET A 365 4.96 11.86 -14.64
N LEU A 366 3.96 12.61 -14.16
CA LEU A 366 2.57 12.13 -14.07
C LEU A 366 1.93 11.91 -15.45
N SER A 367 2.32 12.71 -16.45
CA SER A 367 1.84 12.58 -17.83
C SER A 367 2.27 11.29 -18.54
N LEU A 368 3.30 10.59 -18.04
CA LEU A 368 3.70 9.27 -18.53
C LEU A 368 2.73 8.15 -18.12
N GLY A 369 2.04 8.30 -16.99
CA GLY A 369 1.26 7.22 -16.38
C GLY A 369 2.07 5.92 -16.27
N ALA A 370 1.50 4.81 -16.73
CA ALA A 370 2.17 3.51 -16.80
C ALA A 370 2.85 3.21 -18.16
N SER A 371 3.03 4.20 -19.05
CA SER A 371 3.63 3.98 -20.40
C SER A 371 5.13 3.66 -20.39
N LYS A 372 5.79 3.81 -19.24
CA LYS A 372 7.19 3.46 -19.00
C LYS A 372 7.35 2.69 -17.68
N PRO A 373 8.42 1.90 -17.52
CA PRO A 373 8.86 1.42 -16.21
C PRO A 373 9.09 2.60 -15.24
N TRP A 374 8.82 2.41 -13.94
CA TRP A 374 8.89 3.48 -12.96
C TRP A 374 10.25 4.23 -12.85
N PRO A 375 11.44 3.61 -13.13
CA PRO A 375 12.70 4.36 -13.11
C PRO A 375 12.79 5.47 -14.16
N ASP A 376 12.12 5.32 -15.31
CA ASP A 376 12.05 6.36 -16.35
C ASP A 376 11.16 7.53 -15.89
N ALA A 377 10.13 7.24 -15.09
CA ALA A 377 9.23 8.26 -14.55
C ALA A 377 9.89 9.06 -13.42
N LEU A 378 10.70 8.41 -12.57
CA LEU A 378 11.56 9.08 -11.59
C LEU A 378 12.61 9.97 -12.30
N GLU A 379 13.23 9.48 -13.38
CA GLU A 379 14.21 10.26 -14.15
C GLU A 379 13.58 11.51 -14.76
N ALA A 380 12.34 11.40 -15.29
CA ALA A 380 11.57 12.54 -15.79
C ALA A 380 11.23 13.59 -14.71
N PHE A 381 11.27 13.23 -13.43
CA PHE A 381 11.05 14.14 -12.30
C PHE A 381 12.35 14.83 -11.85
N ASN A 382 13.39 14.08 -11.51
CA ASN A 382 14.63 14.60 -10.90
C ASN A 382 15.95 14.11 -11.50
N GLY A 383 15.94 13.20 -12.48
CA GLY A 383 17.14 12.59 -13.04
C GLY A 383 17.72 11.41 -12.25
N GLU A 384 17.05 10.97 -11.18
CA GLU A 384 17.39 9.73 -10.47
C GLU A 384 16.65 8.53 -11.10
N ARG A 385 17.17 7.31 -10.91
CA ARG A 385 16.56 6.06 -11.41
C ARG A 385 16.42 4.98 -10.34
N ILE A 386 16.60 5.34 -9.07
CA ILE A 386 16.72 4.40 -7.93
C ILE A 386 15.94 4.95 -6.74
N MET A 387 15.13 4.11 -6.10
CA MET A 387 14.45 4.41 -4.83
C MET A 387 15.49 4.46 -3.69
N SER A 388 15.44 5.46 -2.80
CA SER A 388 16.49 5.64 -1.78
C SER A 388 15.99 6.28 -0.48
N GLY A 389 16.35 5.66 0.65
CA GLY A 389 16.12 6.17 2.01
C GLY A 389 16.85 7.49 2.34
N LYS A 390 17.79 7.93 1.52
CA LYS A 390 18.60 9.14 1.76
C LYS A 390 17.78 10.39 1.97
N ALA A 391 16.70 10.59 1.20
CA ALA A 391 15.91 11.82 1.30
C ALA A 391 15.06 11.89 2.57
N ILE A 392 14.52 10.76 3.05
CA ILE A 392 13.79 10.68 4.33
C ILE A 392 14.76 10.76 5.52
N ALA A 393 15.94 10.13 5.41
CA ALA A 393 16.99 10.26 6.43
C ALA A 393 17.49 11.71 6.57
N GLU A 394 17.71 12.41 5.45
CA GLU A 394 18.14 13.82 5.43
C GLU A 394 17.07 14.77 6.02
N TYR A 395 15.79 14.50 5.78
CA TYR A 395 14.67 15.24 6.38
C TYR A 395 14.66 15.12 7.91
N PHE A 396 14.85 13.91 8.45
CA PHE A 396 14.76 13.65 9.89
C PHE A 396 16.09 13.72 10.64
N GLU A 397 17.21 14.02 9.97
CA GLU A 397 18.54 14.12 10.60
C GLU A 397 18.58 15.08 11.82
N PRO A 398 17.97 16.30 11.79
CA PRO A 398 17.92 17.18 12.96
C PRO A 398 17.18 16.54 14.15
N LEU A 399 16.11 15.77 13.88
CA LEU A 399 15.35 15.04 14.89
C LEU A 399 16.14 13.84 15.43
N ARG A 400 16.88 13.11 14.58
CA ARG A 400 17.74 12.00 14.98
C ARG A 400 18.81 12.45 15.98
N VAL A 401 19.54 13.51 15.66
CA VAL A 401 20.59 14.10 16.51
C VAL A 401 20.02 14.57 17.84
N TRP A 402 18.83 15.20 17.84
CA TRP A 402 18.18 15.62 19.08
C TRP A 402 17.70 14.43 19.93
N LEU A 403 17.07 13.43 19.32
CA LEU A 403 16.56 12.23 20.00
C LEU A 403 17.68 11.45 20.67
N GLU A 404 18.81 11.22 19.99
CA GLU A 404 19.95 10.51 20.56
C GLU A 404 20.50 11.23 21.80
N ALA A 405 20.67 12.55 21.73
CA ALA A 405 21.13 13.36 22.85
C ALA A 405 20.13 13.36 24.03
N GLU A 406 18.83 13.50 23.77
CA GLU A 406 17.79 13.51 24.81
C GLU A 406 17.57 12.10 25.41
N ASN A 407 17.66 11.04 24.61
CA ASN A 407 17.57 9.65 25.08
C ASN A 407 18.75 9.30 25.98
N ILE A 408 19.99 9.66 25.60
CA ILE A 408 21.18 9.47 26.44
C ILE A 408 21.03 10.25 27.76
N LYS A 409 20.68 11.53 27.69
CA LYS A 409 20.48 12.44 28.84
C LYS A 409 19.46 11.91 29.85
N ASN A 410 18.40 11.25 29.39
CA ASN A 410 17.34 10.70 30.24
C ASN A 410 17.51 9.20 30.55
N ASN A 411 18.62 8.58 30.13
CA ASN A 411 18.90 7.14 30.26
C ASN A 411 17.75 6.27 29.69
N VAL A 412 17.26 6.63 28.51
CA VAL A 412 16.18 5.93 27.81
C VAL A 412 16.69 4.62 27.22
N HIS A 413 16.01 3.52 27.55
CA HIS A 413 16.26 2.22 26.94
C HIS A 413 15.79 2.22 25.47
N ILE A 414 16.67 1.82 24.56
CA ILE A 414 16.45 1.71 23.11
C ILE A 414 16.26 0.22 22.73
N GLY A 415 15.44 -0.07 21.72
CA GLY A 415 15.05 -1.43 21.35
C GLY A 415 14.06 -2.07 22.34
N TRP A 416 13.59 -3.28 22.06
CA TRP A 416 12.59 -4.00 22.87
C TRP A 416 12.85 -5.51 22.87
N THR A 417 12.38 -6.19 23.91
CA THR A 417 12.29 -7.66 23.92
C THR A 417 11.21 -8.13 22.95
N ALA A 418 11.27 -9.40 22.54
CA ALA A 418 10.15 -10.06 21.87
C ALA A 418 8.86 -9.94 22.70
N SER A 419 7.71 -9.93 22.01
CA SER A 419 6.40 -9.86 22.63
C SER A 419 5.98 -11.22 23.19
N ASP A 420 5.44 -11.23 24.41
CA ASP A 420 4.76 -12.34 25.07
C ASP A 420 3.23 -12.33 24.82
N LYS A 421 2.74 -11.40 23.97
CA LYS A 421 1.31 -11.14 23.77
C LYS A 421 0.67 -11.92 22.61
N CYS A 422 1.38 -12.88 22.02
CA CYS A 422 0.78 -13.91 21.19
C CYS A 422 1.25 -15.29 21.67
N VAL A 423 0.32 -16.21 21.90
CA VAL A 423 0.62 -17.58 22.36
C VAL A 423 0.14 -18.56 21.29
N SER A 424 1.08 -19.31 20.72
CA SER A 424 0.77 -20.46 19.88
C SER A 424 0.12 -21.57 20.71
N ASP A 425 -1.02 -22.07 20.23
CA ASP A 425 -1.77 -23.21 20.80
C ASP A 425 -1.15 -24.57 20.39
#